data_AF-C7DYB4-F1
#
_entry.id   AF-C7DYB4-F1
#
_cell.length_a   1.000
_cell.length_b   1.000
_cell.length_c   1.000
_cell.angle_alpha   90.00
_cell.angle_beta   90.00
_cell.angle_gamma   90.00
#
_symmetry.space_group_name_H-M   'P 1'
#
loop_
_entity.id
_entity.type
_entity.pdbx_description
1 polymer ?
#
loop_
_entity_poly.entity_id
_entity_poly.type
_entity_poly.pdbx_seq_one_letter_code
_entity_poly.pdbx_strand_id
1 'polypeptide(L)'
;LIGLLKTARLLRLVRVARKLDRYSEYGAAVLFLLMCTFALIAHWLACIWYAIGNMEQPHMDSRIGWLHNLGDQIGKPYNSSGLGGPSIKDKYVTALYFIFSSLTSVGFGNVSPNTNSEKIFSICVMLIG
;
A
#
# COMPACT_ATOMS: atom_id res chain seq x y z
N LEU A 1 -1.97 13.04 3.53
CA LEU A 1 -3.30 12.38 3.54
C LEU A 1 -4.36 13.15 2.74
N ILE A 2 -4.54 14.47 2.95
CA ILE A 2 -5.56 15.27 2.22
C ILE A 2 -5.38 15.26 0.69
N GLY A 3 -4.13 15.12 0.21
CA GLY A 3 -3.84 14.95 -1.22
C GLY A 3 -4.33 13.62 -1.84
N LEU A 4 -4.42 12.53 -1.06
CA LEU A 4 -4.93 11.24 -1.56
C LEU A 4 -6.42 11.30 -1.89
N LEU A 5 -7.22 12.04 -1.11
CA LEU A 5 -8.65 12.23 -1.40
C LEU A 5 -8.87 12.97 -2.73
N LYS A 6 -7.89 13.76 -3.20
CA LYS A 6 -7.97 14.40 -4.53
C LYS A 6 -7.81 13.38 -5.65
N THR A 7 -6.97 12.37 -5.48
CA THR A 7 -6.79 11.30 -6.48
C THR A 7 -7.98 10.34 -6.49
N ALA A 8 -8.84 10.32 -5.48
CA ALA A 8 -10.11 9.58 -5.50
C ALA A 8 -11.11 10.01 -6.56
N ARG A 9 -10.92 11.20 -7.13
CA ARG A 9 -11.67 11.64 -8.31
C ARG A 9 -11.39 10.76 -9.53
N LEU A 10 -10.22 10.13 -9.63
CA LEU A 10 -9.86 9.25 -10.74
C LEU A 10 -10.69 7.95 -10.74
N LEU A 11 -11.22 7.48 -9.60
CA LEU A 11 -12.17 6.36 -9.58
C LEU A 11 -13.47 6.66 -10.34
N ARG A 12 -13.79 7.94 -10.59
CA ARG A 12 -14.92 8.30 -11.45
C ARG A 12 -14.72 7.84 -12.90
N LEU A 13 -13.48 7.61 -13.33
CA LEU A 13 -13.16 7.03 -14.64
C LEU A 13 -13.66 5.59 -14.78
N VAL A 14 -13.84 4.85 -13.68
CA VAL A 14 -14.49 3.52 -13.72
C VAL A 14 -15.92 3.62 -14.25
N ARG A 15 -16.64 4.71 -13.94
CA ARG A 15 -17.99 4.93 -14.51
C ARG A 15 -17.94 5.23 -16.00
N VAL A 16 -16.87 5.88 -16.46
CA VAL A 16 -16.63 6.18 -17.89
C VAL A 16 -16.26 4.89 -18.63
N ALA A 17 -15.38 4.05 -18.06
CA ALA A 17 -15.03 2.74 -18.61
C ALA A 17 -16.28 1.85 -18.79
N ARG A 18 -17.18 1.80 -17.79
CA ARG A 18 -18.46 1.08 -17.90
C ARG A 18 -19.40 1.62 -18.99
N LYS A 19 -19.25 2.89 -19.39
CA LYS A 19 -20.02 3.48 -20.50
C LYS A 19 -19.32 3.26 -21.85
N LEU A 20 -18.00 3.09 -21.83
CA LEU A 20 -17.16 2.77 -23.00
C LEU A 20 -17.30 1.30 -23.44
N ASP A 21 -17.74 0.41 -22.53
CA ASP A 21 -18.01 -1.01 -22.79
C ASP A 21 -19.01 -1.24 -23.95
N ARG A 22 -19.85 -0.23 -24.26
CA ARG A 22 -20.74 -0.23 -25.43
C ARG A 22 -20.04 -0.01 -26.78
N TYR A 23 -18.74 0.27 -26.78
CA TYR A 23 -17.89 0.49 -27.96
C TYR A 23 -16.67 -0.45 -27.93
N SER A 24 -16.96 -1.76 -27.90
CA SER A 24 -16.03 -2.90 -27.78
C SER A 24 -14.79 -2.90 -28.72
N GLU A 25 -14.67 -1.99 -29.68
CA GLU A 25 -13.52 -1.86 -30.58
C GLU A 25 -12.25 -1.30 -29.90
N TYR A 26 -12.38 -0.73 -28.69
CA TYR A 26 -11.26 -0.14 -27.93
C TYR A 26 -10.75 -1.03 -26.79
N GLY A 27 -10.69 -2.36 -26.96
CA GLY A 27 -10.27 -3.30 -25.90
C GLY A 27 -8.94 -2.95 -25.21
N ALA A 28 -7.96 -2.43 -25.97
CA ALA A 28 -6.70 -1.95 -25.41
C ALA A 28 -6.87 -0.73 -24.47
N ALA A 29 -7.80 0.18 -24.77
CA ALA A 29 -8.10 1.33 -23.91
C ALA A 29 -8.76 0.89 -22.60
N VAL A 30 -9.65 -0.11 -22.65
CA VAL A 30 -10.28 -0.67 -21.45
C VAL A 30 -9.23 -1.34 -20.55
N LEU A 31 -8.34 -2.16 -21.14
CA LEU A 31 -7.23 -2.78 -20.40
C LEU A 31 -6.31 -1.74 -19.75
N PHE A 32 -5.91 -0.70 -20.51
CA PHE A 32 -5.10 0.39 -19.97
C PHE A 32 -5.79 1.09 -18.79
N LEU A 33 -7.08 1.40 -18.92
CA LEU A 33 -7.86 2.02 -17.85
C LEU A 33 -7.92 1.12 -16.60
N LEU A 34 -8.15 -0.19 -16.78
CA LEU A 34 -8.15 -1.16 -15.69
C LEU A 34 -6.79 -1.20 -14.97
N MET A 35 -5.68 -1.25 -15.72
CA MET A 35 -4.33 -1.20 -15.14
C MET A 35 -4.08 0.08 -14.34
N CYS A 36 -4.50 1.24 -14.87
CA CYS A 36 -4.39 2.51 -14.15
C CYS A 36 -5.22 2.51 -12.86
N THR A 37 -6.43 1.95 -12.89
CA THR A 37 -7.28 1.87 -11.69
C THR A 37 -6.70 0.93 -10.63
N PHE A 38 -6.14 -0.21 -11.04
CA PHE A 38 -5.46 -1.14 -10.16
C PHE A 38 -4.24 -0.49 -9.49
N ALA A 39 -3.40 0.20 -10.25
CA ALA A 39 -2.24 0.92 -9.72
C ALA A 39 -2.64 2.03 -8.74
N LEU A 40 -3.75 2.72 -8.99
CA LEU A 40 -4.28 3.76 -8.10
C LEU A 40 -4.74 3.17 -6.76
N ILE A 41 -5.45 2.05 -6.79
CA ILE A 41 -5.90 1.34 -5.58
C ILE A 41 -4.68 0.87 -4.78
N ALA A 42 -3.70 0.25 -5.44
CA ALA A 42 -2.47 -0.18 -4.80
C ALA A 42 -1.72 1.00 -4.13
N HIS A 43 -1.63 2.15 -4.80
CA HIS A 43 -1.02 3.35 -4.23
C HIS A 43 -1.74 3.83 -2.96
N TRP A 44 -3.07 3.81 -2.93
CA TRP A 44 -3.83 4.22 -1.75
C TRP A 44 -3.64 3.29 -0.58
N LEU A 45 -3.77 1.98 -0.82
CA LEU A 45 -3.57 0.97 0.19
C LEU A 45 -2.13 1.05 0.74
N ALA A 46 -1.13 1.33 -0.10
CA ALA A 46 0.26 1.48 0.33
C ALA A 46 0.45 2.72 1.21
N CYS A 47 -0.24 3.81 0.89
CA CYS A 47 -0.23 5.01 1.71
C CYS A 47 -0.91 4.78 3.06
N ILE A 48 -1.99 3.98 3.11
CA ILE A 48 -2.65 3.59 4.37
C ILE A 48 -1.72 2.68 5.19
N TRP A 49 -1.09 1.69 4.57
CA TRP A 49 -0.10 0.82 5.21
C TRP A 49 1.08 1.61 5.82
N TYR A 50 1.59 2.58 5.08
CA TYR A 50 2.60 3.51 5.55
C TYR A 50 2.12 4.36 6.74
N ALA A 51 0.88 4.85 6.70
CA ALA A 51 0.30 5.61 7.79
C ALA A 51 0.15 4.76 9.06
N ILE A 52 -0.30 3.51 8.95
CA ILE A 52 -0.41 2.57 10.07
C ILE A 52 0.97 2.39 10.74
N GLY A 53 2.01 2.09 9.96
CA GLY A 53 3.35 1.89 10.49
C GLY A 53 3.92 3.11 11.22
N ASN A 54 3.68 4.32 10.71
CA ASN A 54 4.12 5.56 11.38
C ASN A 54 3.29 5.91 12.62
N MET A 55 1.99 5.57 12.64
CA MET A 55 1.14 5.80 13.82
C MET A 55 1.46 4.83 14.95
N GLU A 56 1.89 3.60 14.64
CA GLU A 56 2.28 2.62 15.65
C GLU A 56 3.70 2.84 16.22
N GLN A 57 4.59 3.54 15.48
CA GLN A 57 5.95 3.85 15.96
C GLN A 57 6.05 4.50 17.34
N PRO A 58 5.32 5.58 17.66
CA PRO A 58 5.47 6.27 18.95
C PRO A 58 4.72 5.61 20.11
N HIS A 59 3.81 4.67 19.83
CA HIS A 59 2.91 4.10 20.83
C HIS A 59 3.32 2.71 21.33
N MET A 60 4.31 2.06 20.69
CA MET A 60 4.76 0.73 21.05
C MET A 60 6.23 0.76 21.47
N ASP A 61 6.49 0.48 22.77
CA ASP A 61 7.84 0.22 23.30
C ASP A 61 8.50 -1.02 22.65
N SER A 62 7.69 -1.84 21.98
CA SER A 62 8.11 -3.08 21.34
C SER A 62 8.41 -2.85 19.86
N ARG A 63 9.67 -3.11 19.46
CA ARG A 63 10.20 -3.01 18.08
C ARG A 63 9.63 -4.08 17.13
N ILE A 64 8.31 -4.28 17.12
CA ILE A 64 7.65 -5.41 16.47
C ILE A 64 7.04 -5.03 15.10
N GLY A 65 6.68 -3.76 14.90
CA GLY A 65 6.00 -3.32 13.68
C GLY A 65 6.83 -3.52 12.40
N TRP A 66 6.16 -3.61 11.25
CA TRP A 66 6.79 -3.88 9.94
C TRP A 66 7.90 -2.89 9.60
N LEU A 67 7.75 -1.64 10.05
CA LEU A 67 8.68 -0.56 9.78
C LEU A 67 10.02 -0.73 10.52
N HIS A 68 10.01 -1.30 11.74
CA HIS A 68 11.23 -1.66 12.47
C HIS A 68 11.96 -2.80 11.79
N ASN A 69 11.23 -3.87 11.41
CA ASN A 69 11.80 -5.00 10.67
C ASN A 69 12.44 -4.55 9.34
N LEU A 70 11.81 -3.62 8.62
CA LEU A 70 12.40 -3.01 7.42
C LEU A 70 13.72 -2.28 7.73
N GLY A 71 13.78 -1.53 8.83
CA GLY A 71 14.99 -0.83 9.26
C GLY A 71 16.14 -1.80 9.51
N ASP A 72 15.86 -2.92 10.18
CA ASP A 72 16.85 -3.96 10.46
C ASP A 72 17.34 -4.65 9.17
N GLN A 73 16.43 -4.96 8.24
CA GLN A 73 16.76 -5.58 6.95
C GLN A 73 17.64 -4.69 6.05
N ILE A 74 17.42 -3.38 6.06
CA ILE A 74 18.18 -2.42 5.24
C ILE A 74 19.45 -1.92 5.96
N GLY A 75 19.68 -2.33 7.21
CA GLY A 75 20.80 -1.84 8.02
C GLY A 75 20.64 -0.38 8.45
N LYS A 76 19.40 0.14 8.47
CA LYS A 76 19.02 1.47 8.94
C LYS A 76 18.02 1.34 10.10
N PRO A 77 18.41 0.78 11.25
CA PRO A 77 17.51 0.59 12.39
C PRO A 77 17.08 1.94 12.99
N TYR A 78 15.92 1.93 13.67
CA TYR A 78 15.51 3.07 14.50
C TYR A 78 16.29 3.09 15.80
N ASN A 79 16.65 4.29 16.27
CA ASN A 79 17.32 4.45 17.55
C ASN A 79 16.31 4.30 18.71
N SER A 80 16.79 4.11 19.95
CA SER A 80 15.94 3.94 21.14
C SER A 80 14.98 5.10 21.41
N SER A 81 15.25 6.28 20.83
CA SER A 81 14.41 7.47 20.88
C SER A 81 13.41 7.59 19.72
N GLY A 82 13.26 6.55 18.89
CA GLY A 82 12.41 6.56 17.69
C GLY A 82 12.95 7.43 16.54
N LEU A 83 14.12 8.05 16.72
CA LEU A 83 14.80 8.87 15.73
C LEU A 83 15.64 8.01 14.78
N GLY A 84 15.63 8.36 13.50
CA GLY A 84 16.37 7.65 12.44
C GLY A 84 15.48 6.77 11.56
N GLY A 85 16.04 5.68 11.04
CA GLY A 85 15.33 4.69 10.23
C GLY A 85 15.49 4.81 8.70
N PRO A 86 14.81 3.93 7.94
CA PRO A 86 14.82 3.93 6.48
C PRO A 86 14.31 5.25 5.89
N SER A 87 14.76 5.59 4.67
CA SER A 87 14.34 6.83 4.00
C SER A 87 12.86 6.76 3.61
N ILE A 88 12.21 7.92 3.41
CA ILE A 88 10.79 7.97 2.96
C ILE A 88 10.60 7.17 1.66
N LYS A 89 11.59 7.21 0.76
CA LYS A 89 11.58 6.43 -0.48
C LYS A 89 11.58 4.93 -0.19
N ASP A 90 12.47 4.46 0.69
CA ASP A 90 12.56 3.05 1.07
C ASP A 90 11.22 2.58 1.68
N LYS A 91 10.66 3.36 2.61
CA LYS A 91 9.36 3.07 3.24
C LYS A 91 8.23 2.96 2.21
N TYR A 92 8.16 3.91 1.27
CA TYR A 92 7.11 3.96 0.25
C TYR A 92 7.21 2.82 -0.76
N VAL A 93 8.42 2.52 -1.26
CA VAL A 93 8.65 1.42 -2.21
C VAL A 93 8.31 0.08 -1.57
N THR A 94 8.75 -0.14 -0.33
CA THR A 94 8.42 -1.36 0.41
C THR A 94 6.92 -1.49 0.69
N ALA A 95 6.24 -0.40 1.05
CA ALA A 95 4.80 -0.40 1.26
C ALA A 95 4.03 -0.74 -0.03
N LEU A 96 4.42 -0.16 -1.17
CA LEU A 96 3.86 -0.51 -2.48
C LEU A 96 4.11 -1.98 -2.80
N TYR A 97 5.33 -2.47 -2.61
CA TYR A 97 5.69 -3.86 -2.86
C TYR A 97 4.83 -4.83 -2.06
N PHE A 98 4.63 -4.58 -0.77
CA PHE A 98 3.75 -5.38 0.08
C PHE A 98 2.32 -5.41 -0.48
N ILE A 99 1.74 -4.25 -0.76
CA ILE A 99 0.37 -4.16 -1.29
C ILE A 99 0.22 -4.84 -2.65
N PHE A 100 1.14 -4.61 -3.58
CA PHE A 100 1.10 -5.28 -4.87
C PHE A 100 1.20 -6.79 -4.70
N SER A 101 2.12 -7.28 -3.86
CA SER A 101 2.27 -8.72 -3.61
C SER A 101 1.03 -9.34 -2.94
N SER A 102 0.31 -8.59 -2.11
CA SER A 102 -0.92 -9.05 -1.46
C SER A 102 -2.11 -9.01 -2.41
N LEU A 103 -2.27 -7.95 -3.20
CA LEU A 103 -3.36 -7.83 -4.19
C LEU A 103 -3.23 -8.82 -5.33
N THR A 104 -2.01 -9.16 -5.75
CA THR A 104 -1.79 -10.20 -6.77
C THR A 104 -1.75 -11.61 -6.19
N SER A 105 -2.04 -11.77 -4.89
CA SER A 105 -2.02 -13.05 -4.18
C SER A 105 -0.68 -13.81 -4.23
N VAL A 106 0.44 -13.11 -4.46
CA VAL A 106 1.78 -13.72 -4.50
C VAL A 106 2.35 -13.90 -3.09
N GLY A 107 2.26 -12.87 -2.24
CA GLY A 107 2.58 -12.97 -0.81
C GLY A 107 3.98 -13.48 -0.46
N PHE A 108 5.05 -12.81 -0.91
CA PHE A 108 6.45 -13.24 -0.70
C PHE A 108 6.90 -13.34 0.78
N GLY A 109 6.21 -12.70 1.72
CA GLY A 109 6.51 -12.78 3.15
C GLY A 109 7.68 -11.93 3.66
N ASN A 110 8.41 -11.22 2.79
CA ASN A 110 9.52 -10.32 3.18
C ASN A 110 9.06 -9.15 4.07
N VAL A 111 7.80 -8.73 3.89
CA VAL A 111 7.10 -7.76 4.73
C VAL A 111 5.86 -8.46 5.25
N SER A 112 5.73 -8.52 6.57
CA SER A 112 4.63 -9.21 7.24
C SER A 112 3.95 -8.31 8.26
N PRO A 113 2.62 -8.44 8.44
CA PRO A 113 1.90 -7.80 9.53
C PRO A 113 2.20 -8.50 10.85
N ASN A 114 2.77 -7.78 11.80
CA ASN A 114 3.13 -8.28 13.13
C ASN A 114 2.15 -7.78 14.20
N THR A 115 1.69 -6.53 14.09
CA THR A 115 0.73 -5.94 15.04
C THR A 115 -0.72 -6.32 14.69
N ASN A 116 -1.63 -6.16 15.65
CA ASN A 116 -3.06 -6.45 15.43
C ASN A 116 -3.65 -5.52 14.36
N SER A 117 -3.28 -4.23 14.35
CA SER A 117 -3.75 -3.27 13.35
C SER A 117 -3.25 -3.63 11.95
N GLU A 118 -1.96 -3.99 11.85
CA GLU A 118 -1.35 -4.47 10.60
C GLU A 118 -2.05 -5.74 10.08
N LYS A 119 -2.36 -6.69 10.97
CA LYS A 119 -3.05 -7.95 10.61
C LYS A 119 -4.47 -7.70 10.10
N ILE A 120 -5.25 -6.87 10.80
CA ILE A 120 -6.61 -6.51 10.37
C ILE A 120 -6.57 -5.84 8.99
N PHE A 121 -5.63 -4.91 8.78
CA PHE A 121 -5.47 -4.27 7.49
C PHE A 121 -5.08 -5.28 6.39
N SER A 122 -4.16 -6.19 6.68
CA SER A 122 -3.77 -7.24 5.73
C SER A 122 -4.95 -8.12 5.32
N ILE A 123 -5.81 -8.51 6.27
CA ILE A 123 -7.03 -9.28 5.97
C ILE A 123 -7.94 -8.48 5.02
N CYS A 124 -8.15 -7.19 5.27
CA CYS A 124 -8.94 -6.33 4.38
C CYS A 124 -8.36 -6.25 2.97
N VAL A 125 -7.03 -6.13 2.83
CA VAL A 125 -6.36 -6.10 1.52
C VAL A 125 -6.51 -7.43 0.78
N MET A 126 -6.37 -8.55 1.49
CA MET A 126 -6.55 -9.89 0.92
C MET A 126 -8.00 -10.19 0.50
N LEU A 127 -9.00 -9.55 1.11
CA LEU A 127 -10.39 -9.65 0.66
C LEU A 127 -10.70 -8.79 -0.57
N ILE A 128 -9.89 -7.76 -0.84
CA ILE A 128 -10.05 -6.85 -1.99
C ILE A 128 -9.36 -7.42 -3.24
N GLY A 129 -8.19 -8.04 -3.08
CA GLY A 129 -7.44 -8.69 -4.15
C GLY A 129 -8.07 -10.01 -4.57
#